data_AF-A0A2R5GAJ5-F1
#
_entry.id   AF-A0A2R5GAJ5-F1
#
_cell.length_a   1.000
_cell.length_b   1.000
_cell.length_c   1.000
_cell.angle_alpha   90.00
_cell.angle_beta   90.00
_cell.angle_gamma   90.00
#
_symmetry.space_group_name_H-M   'P 1'
#
loop_
_entity.id
_entity.type
_entity.pdbx_description
1 polymer ?
#
loop_
_entity_poly.entity_id
_entity_poly.type
_entity_poly.pdbx_seq_one_letter_code
_entity_poly.pdbx_strand_id
1 'polypeptide(L)'
;MAEMDVELEQGLKQVADLIQRKVIEPSKRREAEETELSEEMKLQHAWSCNIERVIFTEAQLKKKVKEMAIQISKDFEGKQLLAVGILTGAVCFMTDLLKNMLIPYQIDFMSLSSYGKGTTSSGSVNVKQDLSFDPAGKHVLIIEDLIDTGNTLKWLKSYLMTKNCASVKLCTLLDKKARRTETDVAVDYVGFTCPDEFVVGYGMDFAENYRCLPFVGCLKPEAYQ
;
A
#
# COMPACT_ATOMS: atom_id res chain seq x y z
N MET A 1 -7.35 -36.93 -10.08
CA MET A 1 -7.27 -36.08 -11.29
C MET A 1 -8.65 -35.72 -11.79
N ALA A 2 -9.51 -36.67 -12.17
CA ALA A 2 -10.85 -36.36 -12.69
C ALA A 2 -11.79 -35.62 -11.71
N GLU A 3 -11.71 -35.85 -10.40
CA GLU A 3 -12.59 -35.18 -9.42
C GLU A 3 -12.27 -33.68 -9.24
N MET A 4 -10.99 -33.31 -9.40
CA MET A 4 -10.53 -31.94 -9.20
C MET A 4 -10.93 -31.03 -10.38
N ASP A 5 -11.01 -31.59 -11.59
CA ASP A 5 -11.50 -30.88 -12.78
C ASP A 5 -13.02 -30.61 -12.71
N VAL A 6 -13.78 -31.55 -12.10
CA VAL A 6 -15.23 -31.40 -11.90
C VAL A 6 -15.56 -30.31 -10.87
N GLU A 7 -14.80 -30.23 -9.77
CA GLU A 7 -14.95 -29.14 -8.78
C GLU A 7 -14.61 -27.77 -9.37
N LEU A 8 -13.58 -27.71 -10.24
CA LEU A 8 -13.20 -26.47 -10.92
C LEU A 8 -14.29 -25.97 -11.89
N GLU A 9 -14.86 -26.87 -12.68
CA GLU A 9 -15.97 -26.53 -13.60
C GLU A 9 -17.25 -26.11 -12.85
N GLN A 10 -17.56 -26.77 -11.74
CA GLN A 10 -18.70 -26.40 -10.89
C GLN A 10 -18.51 -25.02 -10.24
N GLY A 11 -17.28 -24.72 -9.79
CA GLY A 11 -16.91 -23.41 -9.27
C GLY A 11 -17.04 -22.30 -10.32
N LEU A 12 -16.57 -22.54 -11.55
CA LEU A 12 -16.69 -21.58 -12.66
C LEU A 12 -18.14 -21.29 -13.05
N LYS A 13 -19.01 -22.31 -13.06
CA LYS A 13 -20.45 -22.14 -13.29
C LYS A 13 -21.13 -21.32 -12.20
N GLN A 14 -20.79 -21.56 -10.93
CA GLN A 14 -21.31 -20.78 -9.82
C GLN A 14 -20.89 -19.31 -9.90
N VAL A 15 -19.65 -19.03 -10.28
CA VAL A 15 -19.15 -17.65 -10.47
C VAL A 15 -19.87 -16.97 -11.63
N ALA A 16 -20.09 -17.67 -12.75
CA ALA A 16 -20.83 -17.13 -13.89
C ALA A 16 -22.30 -16.79 -13.54
N ASP A 17 -22.97 -17.66 -12.78
CA ASP A 17 -24.34 -17.43 -12.27
C ASP A 17 -24.40 -16.24 -11.31
N LEU A 18 -23.40 -16.09 -10.43
CA LEU A 18 -23.26 -14.95 -9.53
C LEU A 18 -23.04 -13.64 -10.28
N ILE A 19 -22.27 -13.66 -11.37
CA ILE A 19 -22.05 -12.51 -12.25
C ILE A 19 -23.37 -12.14 -12.96
N GLN A 20 -24.12 -13.13 -13.45
CA GLN A 20 -25.43 -12.90 -14.08
C GLN A 20 -26.48 -12.37 -13.10
N ARG A 21 -26.49 -12.85 -11.83
CA ARG A 21 -27.43 -12.39 -10.80
C ARG A 21 -27.07 -11.03 -10.19
N LYS A 22 -25.79 -10.64 -10.21
CA LYS A 22 -25.35 -9.27 -9.84
C LYS A 22 -25.68 -8.23 -10.92
N VAL A 23 -26.31 -8.62 -12.02
CA VAL A 23 -27.00 -7.70 -12.94
C VAL A 23 -28.38 -7.37 -12.34
N ILE A 24 -28.35 -6.55 -11.29
CA ILE A 24 -29.52 -5.82 -10.79
C ILE A 24 -30.08 -4.98 -11.94
N GLU A 25 -31.42 -4.86 -12.05
CA GLU A 25 -32.08 -4.06 -13.09
C GLU A 25 -31.36 -2.70 -13.30
N PRO A 26 -30.96 -2.36 -14.55
CA PRO A 26 -30.09 -1.23 -14.83
C PRO A 26 -30.61 0.14 -14.34
N SER A 27 -31.92 0.27 -14.18
CA SER A 27 -32.60 1.53 -13.84
C SER A 27 -32.44 1.91 -12.37
N LYS A 28 -32.65 0.97 -11.43
CA LYS A 28 -32.50 1.22 -9.99
C LYS A 28 -31.04 1.27 -9.54
N ARG A 29 -30.16 0.57 -10.28
CA ARG A 29 -28.72 0.60 -10.07
C ARG A 29 -28.12 1.96 -10.42
N ARG A 30 -28.57 2.58 -11.53
CA ARG A 30 -28.11 3.90 -11.96
C ARG A 30 -28.47 5.02 -10.99
N GLU A 31 -29.68 5.05 -10.43
CA GLU A 31 -30.05 6.10 -9.47
C GLU A 31 -29.29 5.95 -8.15
N ALA A 32 -29.12 4.73 -7.64
CA ALA A 32 -28.29 4.47 -6.45
C ALA A 32 -26.80 4.74 -6.71
N GLU A 33 -26.26 4.29 -7.85
CA GLU A 33 -24.88 4.55 -8.27
C GLU A 33 -24.66 6.06 -8.53
N GLU A 34 -25.57 6.79 -9.18
CA GLU A 34 -25.44 8.25 -9.39
C GLU A 34 -25.52 9.02 -8.06
N THR A 35 -26.34 8.56 -7.12
CA THR A 35 -26.46 9.21 -5.80
C THR A 35 -25.25 8.89 -4.91
N GLU A 36 -24.76 7.65 -4.89
CA GLU A 36 -23.53 7.21 -4.19
C GLU A 36 -22.28 7.81 -4.83
N LEU A 37 -22.16 7.82 -6.17
CA LEU A 37 -21.12 8.57 -6.89
C LEU A 37 -21.20 10.06 -6.53
N SER A 38 -22.39 10.63 -6.38
CA SER A 38 -22.52 12.02 -5.93
C SER A 38 -22.01 12.23 -4.49
N GLU A 39 -22.16 11.25 -3.59
CA GLU A 39 -21.71 11.35 -2.20
C GLU A 39 -20.22 11.02 -2.02
N GLU A 40 -19.70 10.00 -2.70
CA GLU A 40 -18.26 9.71 -2.78
C GLU A 40 -17.50 10.89 -3.42
N MET A 41 -18.06 11.49 -4.48
CA MET A 41 -17.51 12.70 -5.08
C MET A 41 -17.65 13.92 -4.16
N LYS A 42 -18.71 14.02 -3.34
CA LYS A 42 -18.86 15.07 -2.30
C LYS A 42 -17.83 14.91 -1.17
N LEU A 43 -17.51 13.68 -0.74
CA LEU A 43 -16.54 13.41 0.31
C LEU A 43 -15.10 13.65 -0.19
N GLN A 44 -14.79 13.20 -1.41
CA GLN A 44 -13.57 13.60 -2.11
C GLN A 44 -13.53 15.14 -2.26
N HIS A 45 -14.66 15.79 -2.54
CA HIS A 45 -14.75 17.26 -2.58
C HIS A 45 -14.40 17.92 -1.24
N ALA A 46 -14.96 17.41 -0.13
CA ALA A 46 -14.80 17.99 1.21
C ALA A 46 -13.35 18.01 1.70
N TRP A 47 -12.56 17.01 1.32
CA TRP A 47 -11.13 16.97 1.64
C TRP A 47 -10.25 17.57 0.55
N SER A 48 -10.65 17.50 -0.72
CA SER A 48 -9.91 18.10 -1.82
C SER A 48 -9.77 19.63 -1.69
N CYS A 49 -10.69 20.31 -1.01
CA CYS A 49 -10.61 21.76 -0.79
C CYS A 49 -9.41 22.16 0.10
N ASN A 50 -8.89 21.24 0.92
CA ASN A 50 -7.69 21.44 1.76
C ASN A 50 -6.39 21.06 1.05
N ILE A 51 -6.45 20.59 -0.20
CA ILE A 51 -5.28 20.27 -0.99
C ILE A 51 -4.81 21.54 -1.71
N GLU A 52 -3.55 21.92 -1.49
CA GLU A 52 -2.92 23.06 -2.15
C GLU A 52 -2.69 22.74 -3.63
N ARG A 53 -2.14 21.55 -3.89
CA ARG A 53 -1.93 21.03 -5.25
C ARG A 53 -1.75 19.52 -5.28
N VAL A 54 -2.06 18.92 -6.42
CA VAL A 54 -1.82 17.50 -6.69
C VAL A 54 -0.35 17.29 -7.08
N ILE A 55 0.35 16.38 -6.38
CA ILE A 55 1.74 16.02 -6.67
C ILE A 55 1.78 14.83 -7.63
N PHE A 56 0.96 13.80 -7.37
CA PHE A 56 0.83 12.62 -8.24
C PHE A 56 -0.63 12.28 -8.46
N THR A 57 -1.06 12.34 -9.72
CA THR A 57 -2.41 11.94 -10.13
C THR A 57 -2.62 10.43 -10.01
N GLU A 58 -3.88 10.01 -9.89
CA GLU A 58 -4.25 8.58 -9.88
C GLU A 58 -3.68 7.81 -11.08
N ALA A 59 -3.69 8.42 -12.27
CA ALA A 59 -3.14 7.80 -13.48
C ALA A 59 -1.62 7.60 -13.40
N GLN A 60 -0.88 8.56 -12.84
CA GLN A 60 0.57 8.44 -12.61
C GLN A 60 0.86 7.34 -11.59
N LEU A 61 0.10 7.29 -10.49
CA LEU A 61 0.22 6.26 -9.46
C LEU A 61 0.00 4.86 -10.06
N LYS A 62 -1.14 4.63 -10.73
CA LYS A 62 -1.45 3.34 -11.38
C LYS A 62 -0.37 2.90 -12.35
N LYS A 63 0.13 3.82 -13.19
CA LYS A 63 1.22 3.53 -14.13
C LYS A 63 2.49 3.10 -13.40
N LYS A 64 2.92 3.87 -12.39
CA LYS A 64 4.15 3.57 -11.63
C LYS A 64 4.04 2.26 -10.86
N VAL A 65 2.91 2.02 -10.20
CA VAL A 65 2.66 0.78 -9.46
C VAL A 65 2.78 -0.44 -10.38
N LYS A 66 2.23 -0.37 -11.60
CA LYS A 66 2.36 -1.43 -12.60
C LYS A 66 3.81 -1.66 -13.03
N GLU A 67 4.57 -0.60 -13.29
CA GLU A 67 6.00 -0.68 -13.62
C GLU A 67 6.78 -1.39 -12.51
N MET A 68 6.53 -1.01 -11.25
CA MET A 68 7.17 -1.61 -10.07
C MET A 68 6.79 -3.09 -9.92
N ALA A 69 5.51 -3.43 -10.07
CA ALA A 69 5.05 -4.81 -9.93
C ALA A 69 5.70 -5.75 -10.94
N ILE A 70 5.89 -5.31 -12.20
CA ILE A 70 6.58 -6.08 -13.23
C ILE A 70 8.05 -6.31 -12.82
N GLN A 71 8.74 -5.27 -12.37
CA GLN A 71 10.14 -5.37 -11.94
C GLN A 71 10.30 -6.33 -10.75
N ILE A 72 9.47 -6.17 -9.72
CA ILE A 72 9.48 -7.03 -8.52
C ILE A 72 9.15 -8.47 -8.90
N SER A 73 8.15 -8.70 -9.76
CA SER A 73 7.79 -10.05 -10.21
C SER A 73 8.98 -10.78 -10.86
N LYS A 74 9.75 -10.06 -11.69
CA LYS A 74 10.96 -10.61 -12.32
C LYS A 74 12.05 -10.94 -11.28
N ASP A 75 12.27 -10.05 -10.32
CA ASP A 75 13.33 -10.23 -9.33
C ASP A 75 13.03 -11.36 -8.32
N PHE A 76 11.75 -11.69 -8.13
CA PHE A 76 11.27 -12.73 -7.23
C PHE A 76 10.72 -13.98 -7.95
N GLU A 77 10.96 -14.13 -9.25
CA GLU A 77 10.55 -15.31 -10.00
C GLU A 77 11.13 -16.60 -9.39
N GLY A 78 10.27 -17.59 -9.16
CA GLY A 78 10.63 -18.87 -8.54
C GLY A 78 10.95 -18.80 -7.03
N LYS A 79 10.77 -17.65 -6.38
CA LYS A 79 11.05 -17.46 -4.95
C LYS A 79 9.77 -17.49 -4.11
N GLN A 80 9.91 -17.94 -2.86
CA GLN A 80 8.82 -17.85 -1.88
C GLN A 80 8.74 -16.42 -1.31
N LEU A 81 7.90 -15.59 -1.92
CA LEU A 81 7.72 -14.19 -1.56
C LEU A 81 6.67 -14.03 -0.44
N LEU A 82 7.05 -13.34 0.63
CA LEU A 82 6.16 -12.81 1.66
C LEU A 82 6.11 -11.28 1.53
N ALA A 83 4.99 -10.75 1.05
CA ALA A 83 4.75 -9.32 0.95
C ALA A 83 4.15 -8.80 2.28
N VAL A 84 4.88 -7.90 2.94
CA VAL A 84 4.53 -7.38 4.27
C VAL A 84 4.18 -5.91 4.16
N GLY A 85 2.92 -5.56 4.34
CA GLY A 85 2.46 -4.17 4.39
C GLY A 85 2.57 -3.58 5.78
N ILE A 86 3.07 -2.34 5.89
CA ILE A 86 3.09 -1.64 7.17
C ILE A 86 1.81 -0.81 7.33
N LEU A 87 1.07 -1.13 8.38
CA LEU A 87 -0.21 -0.50 8.64
C LEU A 87 -0.04 0.91 9.23
N THR A 88 -0.90 1.85 8.88
CA THR A 88 -2.08 1.72 7.98
C THR A 88 -1.81 2.27 6.57
N GLY A 89 -0.82 3.14 6.43
CA GLY A 89 -0.59 3.94 5.22
C GLY A 89 -0.35 3.11 3.95
N ALA A 90 0.38 2.00 4.07
CA ALA A 90 0.75 1.18 2.92
C ALA A 90 -0.41 0.42 2.25
N VAL A 91 -1.60 0.35 2.86
CA VAL A 91 -2.70 -0.52 2.40
C VAL A 91 -3.10 -0.23 0.96
N CYS A 92 -3.33 1.05 0.61
CA CYS A 92 -3.73 1.44 -0.75
C CYS A 92 -2.66 1.03 -1.77
N PHE A 93 -1.41 1.44 -1.55
CA PHE A 93 -0.29 1.10 -2.42
C PHE A 93 -0.06 -0.40 -2.54
N MET A 94 -0.03 -1.13 -1.42
CA MET A 94 0.19 -2.57 -1.39
C MET A 94 -0.86 -3.32 -2.19
N THR A 95 -2.14 -2.98 -2.00
CA THR A 95 -3.22 -3.68 -2.72
C THR A 95 -3.13 -3.48 -4.22
N ASP A 96 -2.81 -2.28 -4.68
CA ASP A 96 -2.63 -2.01 -6.12
C ASP A 96 -1.36 -2.66 -6.68
N LEU A 97 -0.26 -2.66 -5.91
CA LEU A 97 0.98 -3.33 -6.30
C LEU A 97 0.76 -4.82 -6.50
N LEU A 98 0.19 -5.49 -5.49
CA LEU A 98 0.01 -6.93 -5.48
C LEU A 98 -0.96 -7.40 -6.58
N LYS A 99 -2.04 -6.66 -6.86
CA LYS A 99 -2.94 -6.97 -8.01
C LYS A 99 -2.22 -6.98 -9.37
N ASN A 100 -1.11 -6.26 -9.50
CA ASN A 100 -0.32 -6.19 -10.73
C ASN A 100 0.88 -7.16 -10.74
N MET A 101 1.14 -7.87 -9.65
CA MET A 101 2.21 -8.88 -9.58
C MET A 101 1.87 -10.10 -10.44
N LEU A 102 2.90 -10.71 -11.03
CA LEU A 102 2.78 -11.82 -11.98
C LEU A 102 3.29 -13.15 -11.40
N ILE A 103 3.60 -13.19 -10.11
CA ILE A 103 4.11 -14.36 -9.39
C ILE A 103 3.25 -14.64 -8.16
N PRO A 104 3.24 -15.88 -7.64
CA PRO A 104 2.59 -16.18 -6.37
C PRO A 104 3.29 -15.47 -5.19
N TYR A 105 2.51 -15.01 -4.22
CA TYR A 105 3.00 -14.39 -2.99
C TYR A 105 2.07 -14.69 -1.81
N GLN A 106 2.62 -14.60 -0.59
CA GLN A 106 1.84 -14.52 0.64
C GLN A 106 1.72 -13.05 1.08
N ILE A 107 0.64 -12.71 1.76
CA ILE A 107 0.38 -11.37 2.32
C ILE A 107 0.44 -11.46 3.84
N ASP A 108 1.13 -10.52 4.46
CA ASP A 108 1.05 -10.26 5.90
C ASP A 108 1.08 -8.76 6.18
N PHE A 109 0.76 -8.38 7.41
CA PHE A 109 0.75 -7.01 7.86
C PHE A 109 1.48 -6.87 9.19
N MET A 110 2.20 -5.75 9.35
CA MET A 110 2.76 -5.35 10.64
C MET A 110 2.24 -3.97 11.02
N SER A 111 2.02 -3.74 12.30
CA SER A 111 1.69 -2.42 12.84
C SER A 111 2.75 -2.00 13.83
N LEU A 112 3.34 -0.84 13.57
CA LEU A 112 4.40 -0.24 14.39
C LEU A 112 3.90 1.07 14.98
N SER A 113 4.44 1.45 16.14
CA SER A 113 4.33 2.81 16.64
C SER A 113 5.65 3.30 17.17
N SER A 114 6.01 4.55 16.87
CA SER A 114 7.15 5.22 17.48
C SER A 114 6.89 5.43 18.98
N TYR A 115 7.90 5.19 19.82
CA TYR A 115 7.87 5.67 21.19
C TYR A 115 8.11 7.19 21.20
N GLY A 116 7.21 7.97 21.81
CA GLY A 116 7.35 9.43 21.95
C GLY A 116 6.14 10.19 21.42
N LYS A 117 5.71 11.22 22.16
CA LYS A 117 4.66 12.15 21.72
C LYS A 117 5.30 13.19 20.78
N GLY A 118 5.16 13.04 19.47
CA GLY A 118 5.64 14.04 18.50
C GLY A 118 5.94 13.48 17.11
N THR A 119 6.26 14.36 16.16
CA THR A 119 6.62 14.06 14.75
C THR A 119 8.06 13.56 14.58
N THR A 120 8.81 13.41 15.67
CA THR A 120 10.22 12.99 15.69
C THR A 120 10.33 11.61 16.33
N SER A 121 10.83 10.61 15.60
CA SER A 121 11.02 9.25 16.13
C SER A 121 12.13 9.23 17.19
N SER A 122 11.89 8.63 18.36
CA SER A 122 12.93 8.42 19.39
C SER A 122 13.95 7.31 19.05
N GLY A 123 13.82 6.67 17.89
CA GLY A 123 14.61 5.49 17.51
C GLY A 123 14.10 4.18 18.11
N SER A 124 13.30 4.25 19.18
CA SER A 124 12.60 3.09 19.74
C SER A 124 11.28 2.86 19.00
N VAL A 125 11.09 1.65 18.46
CA VAL A 125 9.87 1.21 17.76
C VAL A 125 9.15 0.16 18.61
N ASN A 126 7.84 0.33 18.82
CA ASN A 126 6.97 -0.67 19.43
C ASN A 126 6.27 -1.48 18.34
N VAL A 127 6.31 -2.81 18.43
CA VAL A 127 5.52 -3.69 17.56
C VAL A 127 4.15 -3.88 18.20
N LYS A 128 3.11 -3.30 17.59
CA LYS A 128 1.72 -3.52 18.01
C LYS A 128 1.16 -4.82 17.46
N GLN A 129 1.54 -5.12 16.22
CA GLN A 129 1.18 -6.36 15.52
C GLN A 129 2.41 -6.84 14.75
N ASP A 130 2.83 -8.06 15.06
CA ASP A 130 3.92 -8.76 14.38
C ASP A 130 3.37 -9.66 13.26
N LEU A 131 4.27 -10.28 12.48
CA LEU A 131 3.92 -11.23 11.44
C LEU A 131 3.10 -12.41 11.97
N SER A 132 2.08 -12.78 11.22
CA SER A 132 1.27 -13.98 11.45
C SER A 132 1.89 -15.22 10.80
N PHE A 133 2.59 -15.03 9.67
CA PHE A 133 3.31 -16.10 8.98
C PHE A 133 4.76 -16.18 9.42
N ASP A 134 5.29 -17.40 9.53
CA ASP A 134 6.73 -17.61 9.73
C ASP A 134 7.50 -17.14 8.48
N PRO A 135 8.42 -16.16 8.61
CA PRO A 135 9.22 -15.65 7.49
C PRO A 135 10.53 -16.43 7.28
N ALA A 136 10.85 -17.42 8.13
CA ALA A 136 12.10 -18.17 8.04
C ALA A 136 12.27 -18.81 6.65
N GLY A 137 13.44 -18.61 6.04
CA GLY A 137 13.76 -19.10 4.70
C GLY A 137 12.99 -18.43 3.55
N LYS A 138 12.08 -17.48 3.82
CA LYS A 138 11.33 -16.75 2.80
C LYS A 138 12.02 -15.46 2.39
N HIS A 139 11.67 -14.99 1.21
CA HIS A 139 12.04 -13.68 0.72
C HIS A 139 10.98 -12.67 1.15
N VAL A 140 11.33 -11.74 2.03
CA VAL A 140 10.40 -10.74 2.54
C VAL A 140 10.53 -9.44 1.75
N LEU A 141 9.40 -8.92 1.29
CA LEU A 141 9.28 -7.59 0.69
C LEU A 141 8.44 -6.70 1.62
N ILE A 142 9.10 -5.76 2.29
CA ILE A 142 8.44 -4.72 3.07
C ILE A 142 7.84 -3.71 2.09
N ILE A 143 6.56 -3.39 2.23
CA ILE A 143 5.84 -2.42 1.41
C ILE A 143 5.37 -1.27 2.31
N GLU A 144 5.86 -0.06 2.01
CA GLU A 144 5.53 1.20 2.69
C GLU A 144 4.95 2.24 1.74
N ASP A 145 4.10 3.13 2.23
CA ASP A 145 3.58 4.25 1.43
C ASP A 145 4.62 5.38 1.28
N LEU A 146 5.25 5.79 2.37
CA LEU A 146 6.18 6.90 2.37
C LEU A 146 7.35 6.66 3.32
N ILE A 147 8.55 6.96 2.82
CA ILE A 147 9.73 7.03 3.66
C ILE A 147 10.19 8.46 3.86
N ASP A 148 10.41 8.77 5.13
CA ASP A 148 10.92 10.05 5.60
C ASP A 148 12.38 9.92 6.07
N THR A 149 12.65 9.96 7.39
CA THR A 149 14.01 9.83 7.94
C THR A 149 14.66 8.46 7.69
N GLY A 150 13.85 7.40 7.67
CA GLY A 150 14.29 6.01 7.47
C GLY A 150 14.52 5.20 8.75
N ASN A 151 14.35 5.78 9.94
CA ASN A 151 14.61 5.12 11.22
C ASN A 151 13.77 3.85 11.42
N THR A 152 12.46 3.94 11.22
CA THR A 152 11.53 2.81 11.35
C THR A 152 11.92 1.66 10.41
N LEU A 153 12.37 1.98 9.20
CA LEU A 153 12.74 0.98 8.20
C LEU A 153 14.07 0.31 8.48
N LYS A 154 15.05 1.06 8.99
CA LYS A 154 16.31 0.50 9.48
C LYS A 154 16.05 -0.54 10.57
N TRP A 155 15.20 -0.16 11.52
CA TRP A 155 14.79 -1.03 12.61
C TRP A 155 14.06 -2.26 12.07
N LEU A 156 13.07 -2.08 11.21
CA LEU A 156 12.25 -3.16 10.66
C LEU A 156 13.07 -4.16 9.85
N LYS A 157 13.98 -3.67 8.99
CA LYS A 157 14.88 -4.53 8.22
C LYS A 157 15.77 -5.36 9.15
N SER A 158 16.35 -4.74 10.18
CA SER A 158 17.18 -5.43 11.17
C SER A 158 16.36 -6.47 11.95
N TYR A 159 15.16 -6.09 12.39
CA TYR A 159 14.22 -6.95 13.11
C TYR A 159 13.84 -8.20 12.31
N LEU A 160 13.42 -8.04 11.06
CA LEU A 160 13.03 -9.17 10.21
C LEU A 160 14.21 -10.08 9.84
N MET A 161 15.42 -9.52 9.69
CA MET A 161 16.62 -10.34 9.48
C MET A 161 16.90 -11.28 10.68
N THR A 162 16.52 -10.91 11.91
CA THR A 162 16.67 -11.81 13.08
C THR A 162 15.72 -13.02 13.04
N LYS A 163 14.68 -12.99 12.20
CA LYS A 163 13.72 -14.09 12.01
C LYS A 163 14.15 -15.09 10.93
N ASN A 164 15.44 -15.12 10.57
CA ASN A 164 16.03 -16.07 9.61
C ASN A 164 15.41 -16.00 8.19
N CYS A 165 15.01 -14.81 7.73
CA CYS A 165 14.57 -14.60 6.35
C CYS A 165 15.69 -14.90 5.35
N ALA A 166 15.37 -15.44 4.17
CA ALA A 166 16.35 -15.61 3.09
C ALA A 166 16.83 -14.27 2.52
N SER A 167 15.94 -13.28 2.47
CA SER A 167 16.29 -11.88 2.20
C SER A 167 15.21 -10.94 2.71
N VAL A 168 15.58 -9.71 3.06
CA VAL A 168 14.62 -8.63 3.34
C VAL A 168 14.88 -7.47 2.37
N LYS A 169 13.87 -7.15 1.56
CA LYS A 169 13.87 -6.10 0.54
C LYS A 169 12.82 -5.05 0.88
N LEU A 170 13.06 -3.81 0.46
CA LEU A 170 12.21 -2.67 0.79
C LEU A 170 11.63 -2.03 -0.48
N CYS A 171 10.31 -1.86 -0.48
CA CYS A 171 9.54 -1.22 -1.52
C CYS A 171 8.77 -0.04 -0.91
N THR A 172 8.87 1.13 -1.53
CA THR A 172 8.07 2.29 -1.14
C THR A 172 7.47 2.99 -2.34
N LEU A 173 6.28 3.58 -2.16
CA LEU A 173 5.72 4.47 -3.16
C LEU A 173 6.46 5.80 -3.18
N LEU A 174 6.64 6.47 -2.04
CA LEU A 174 7.25 7.80 -1.95
C LEU A 174 8.53 7.81 -1.10
N ASP A 175 9.59 8.42 -1.62
CA ASP A 175 10.86 8.59 -0.91
C ASP A 175 11.21 10.09 -0.78
N LYS A 176 11.15 10.63 0.44
CA LYS A 176 11.61 11.99 0.76
C LYS A 176 13.13 12.01 0.98
N LYS A 177 13.88 11.83 -0.11
CA LYS A 177 15.36 11.78 -0.06
C LYS A 177 16.00 12.95 0.67
N ALA A 178 15.42 14.15 0.60
CA ALA A 178 15.91 15.35 1.29
C ALA A 178 15.88 15.23 2.83
N ARG A 179 14.99 14.40 3.39
CA ARG A 179 14.85 14.16 4.84
C ARG A 179 15.54 12.88 5.31
N ARG A 180 16.17 12.14 4.40
CA ARG A 180 16.87 10.89 4.68
C ARG A 180 18.02 11.15 5.65
N THR A 181 17.92 10.62 6.86
CA THR A 181 19.04 10.61 7.82
C THR A 181 19.77 9.27 7.79
N GLU A 182 19.03 8.18 7.54
CA GLU A 182 19.59 6.83 7.48
C GLU A 182 20.02 6.46 6.06
N THR A 183 21.22 6.91 5.66
CA THR A 183 21.75 6.67 4.30
C THR A 183 22.20 5.22 4.06
N ASP A 184 22.42 4.44 5.11
CA ASP A 184 22.90 3.06 5.00
C ASP A 184 21.79 2.06 4.64
N VAL A 185 20.52 2.49 4.70
CA VAL A 185 19.38 1.64 4.35
C VAL A 185 19.03 1.82 2.88
N ALA A 186 19.53 0.90 2.07
CA ALA A 186 19.12 0.82 0.66
C ALA A 186 17.61 0.52 0.55
N VAL A 187 16.92 1.35 -0.23
CA VAL A 187 15.54 1.13 -0.66
C VAL A 187 15.59 0.48 -2.03
N ASP A 188 15.12 -0.76 -2.14
CA ASP A 188 15.30 -1.58 -3.35
C ASP A 188 14.34 -1.15 -4.48
N TYR A 189 13.12 -0.75 -4.13
CA TYR A 189 12.10 -0.31 -5.08
C TYR A 189 11.50 1.02 -4.62
N VAL A 190 11.64 2.06 -5.45
CA VAL A 190 11.09 3.40 -5.19
C VAL A 190 10.14 3.77 -6.31
N GLY A 191 8.90 4.12 -5.95
CA GLY A 191 7.92 4.63 -6.91
C GLY A 191 8.30 6.03 -7.41
N PHE A 192 8.34 6.98 -6.48
CA PHE A 192 8.65 8.38 -6.74
C PHE A 192 9.57 8.95 -5.66
N THR A 193 10.48 9.83 -6.07
CA THR A 193 11.12 10.75 -5.13
C THR A 193 10.19 11.94 -4.93
N CYS A 194 9.89 12.27 -3.68
CA CYS A 194 8.95 13.33 -3.30
C CYS A 194 9.71 14.51 -2.68
N PRO A 195 9.33 15.77 -2.96
CA PRO A 195 9.84 16.93 -2.23
C PRO A 195 9.47 16.86 -0.74
N ASP A 196 10.14 17.68 0.06
CA ASP A 196 9.84 17.80 1.49
C ASP A 196 8.56 18.63 1.72
N GLU A 197 7.42 17.96 1.53
CA GLU A 197 6.09 18.57 1.63
C GLU A 197 5.16 17.72 2.47
N PHE A 198 4.13 18.34 3.05
CA PHE A 198 3.13 17.61 3.81
C PHE A 198 2.15 16.94 2.85
N VAL A 199 2.35 15.65 2.57
CA VAL A 199 1.58 14.91 1.56
C VAL A 199 0.51 14.03 2.20
N VAL A 200 -0.66 13.95 1.56
CA VAL A 200 -1.79 13.11 1.95
C VAL A 200 -2.42 12.43 0.74
N GLY A 201 -3.29 11.45 0.98
CA GLY A 201 -3.97 10.70 -0.06
C GLY A 201 -3.29 9.38 -0.39
N TYR A 202 -3.99 8.52 -1.12
CA TYR A 202 -3.52 7.21 -1.53
C TYR A 202 -2.96 6.37 -0.36
N GLY A 203 -3.69 6.36 0.76
CA GLY A 203 -3.31 5.69 2.00
C GLY A 203 -2.65 6.61 3.04
N MET A 204 -1.97 7.67 2.63
CA MET A 204 -1.35 8.65 3.54
C MET A 204 -2.40 9.56 4.17
N ASP A 205 -2.18 9.96 5.43
CA ASP A 205 -3.16 10.70 6.22
C ASP A 205 -2.65 11.98 6.87
N PHE A 206 -3.62 12.76 7.34
CA PHE A 206 -3.45 13.68 8.45
C PHE A 206 -4.59 13.49 9.44
N ALA A 207 -4.25 13.19 10.69
CA ALA A 207 -5.21 12.90 11.76
C ALA A 207 -6.26 11.84 11.34
N GLU A 208 -5.80 10.77 10.69
CA GLU A 208 -6.59 9.67 10.13
C GLU A 208 -7.52 10.03 8.94
N ASN A 209 -7.49 11.28 8.47
CA ASN A 209 -8.26 11.73 7.31
C ASN A 209 -7.46 11.64 6.01
N TYR A 210 -8.11 11.90 4.87
CA TYR A 210 -7.49 12.03 3.53
C TYR A 210 -7.00 10.73 2.87
N ARG A 211 -6.88 9.60 3.58
CA ARG A 211 -6.40 8.31 3.03
C ARG A 211 -7.13 7.87 1.76
N CYS A 212 -8.42 8.21 1.63
CA CYS A 212 -9.28 7.80 0.52
C CYS A 212 -9.08 8.59 -0.78
N LEU A 213 -8.31 9.68 -0.77
CA LEU A 213 -8.07 10.45 -1.99
C LEU A 213 -7.31 9.57 -3.01
N PRO A 214 -7.73 9.51 -4.28
CA PRO A 214 -7.14 8.61 -5.28
C PRO A 214 -5.80 9.11 -5.83
N PHE A 215 -5.34 10.27 -5.37
CA PHE A 215 -4.12 10.95 -5.76
C PHE A 215 -3.30 11.32 -4.52
N VAL A 216 -2.03 11.68 -4.72
CA VAL A 216 -1.20 12.27 -3.68
C VAL A 216 -1.21 13.79 -3.84
N GLY A 217 -1.59 14.51 -2.80
CA GLY A 217 -1.66 15.97 -2.78
C GLY A 217 -0.84 16.58 -1.64
N CYS A 218 -0.39 17.81 -1.83
CA CYS A 218 0.18 18.65 -0.77
C CYS A 218 -0.97 19.28 0.02
N LEU A 219 -0.97 19.09 1.34
CA LEU A 219 -1.96 19.67 2.24
C LEU A 219 -1.65 21.16 2.45
N LYS A 220 -2.69 22.00 2.45
CA LYS A 220 -2.57 23.43 2.76
C LYS A 220 -2.09 23.64 4.21
N PRO A 221 -1.15 24.58 4.47
CA PRO A 221 -0.71 24.91 5.82
C PRO A 221 -1.86 25.18 6.80
N GLU A 222 -2.91 25.88 6.35
CA GLU A 222 -4.07 26.25 7.18
C GLU A 222 -4.87 25.04 7.69
N ALA A 223 -4.67 23.85 7.11
CA ALA A 223 -5.35 22.63 7.53
C ALA A 223 -4.62 21.91 8.68
N TYR A 224 -3.38 22.27 9.00
CA TYR A 224 -2.57 21.59 10.03
C TYR A 224 -1.72 22.51 10.93
N GLN A 225 -1.79 23.82 10.73
CA GLN A 225 -1.17 24.85 11.57
C GLN A 225 -2.15 25.50 12.53
#